data_AF-A0A9D6NEQ7-F1
#
_entry.id   AF-A0A9D6NEQ7-F1
#
_cell.length_a   1.000
_cell.length_b   1.000
_cell.length_c   1.000
_cell.angle_alpha   90.00
_cell.angle_beta   90.00
_cell.angle_gamma   90.00
#
_symmetry.space_group_name_H-M   'P 1'
#
loop_
_entity.id
_entity.type
_entity.pdbx_description
1 polymer ?
#
loop_
_entity_poly.entity_id
_entity_poly.type
_entity_poly.pdbx_seq_one_letter_code
_entity_poly.pdbx_strand_id
1 'polypeptide(L)' 'MDMNTQPREAEWTLQEERQLSHLHNKGLTPRAIADQLGRTPEEVRDKIEELGHLDR' A
#
# COMPACT_ATOMS: atom_id res chain seq x y z
N MET A 1 -16.47 -1.35 -18.13
CA MET A 1 -15.19 -1.42 -17.39
C MET A 1 -15.42 -0.68 -16.11
N ASP A 2 -15.96 -1.43 -15.17
CA ASP A 2 -16.58 -0.98 -13.95
C ASP A 2 -15.47 -0.49 -13.03
N MET A 3 -15.27 0.83 -13.01
CA MET A 3 -14.51 1.50 -11.97
C MET A 3 -15.33 1.42 -10.69
N ASN A 4 -15.28 0.26 -10.05
CA ASN A 4 -15.91 0.01 -8.77
C ASN A 4 -15.17 0.85 -7.72
N THR A 5 -15.65 2.08 -7.54
CA THR A 5 -15.31 2.99 -6.44
C THR A 5 -15.76 2.34 -5.14
N GLN A 6 -14.94 1.42 -4.63
CA GLN A 6 -15.12 0.88 -3.30
C GLN A 6 -14.90 2.01 -2.28
N PRO A 7 -15.76 2.12 -1.26
CA PRO A 7 -15.72 3.22 -0.31
C PRO A 7 -14.43 3.16 0.50
N ARG A 8 -13.48 4.04 0.16
CA ARG A 8 -12.52 4.72 1.05
C ARG A 8 -12.62 4.32 2.54
N GLU A 9 -12.06 3.17 2.88
CA GLU A 9 -11.33 2.98 4.13
C GLU A 9 -10.03 3.78 3.97
N ALA A 10 -10.18 5.11 4.06
CA ALA A 10 -9.21 6.13 3.65
C ALA A 10 -7.96 6.19 4.53
N GLU A 11 -7.95 5.49 5.67
CA GLU A 11 -6.84 5.52 6.60
C GLU A 11 -6.10 4.19 6.55
N TRP A 12 -4.89 4.26 6.01
CA TRP A 12 -3.88 3.25 6.25
C TRP A 12 -3.68 3.11 7.75
N THR A 13 -3.93 1.93 8.30
CA THR A 13 -3.64 1.69 9.71
C THR A 13 -2.14 1.59 9.94
N LEU A 14 -1.66 1.94 11.14
CA LEU A 14 -0.26 1.75 11.54
C LEU A 14 0.22 0.29 11.38
N GLN A 15 -0.70 -0.68 11.39
CA GLN A 15 -0.39 -2.08 11.13
C GLN A 15 -0.15 -2.32 9.62
N GLU A 16 -1.05 -1.82 8.76
CA GLU A 16 -0.89 -1.90 7.30
C GLU A 16 0.38 -1.16 6.83
N GLU A 17 0.68 0.02 7.38
CA GLU A 17 1.90 0.77 7.05
C GLU A 17 3.17 -0.01 7.43
N ARG A 18 3.17 -0.63 8.62
CA ARG A 18 4.28 -1.49 9.05
C ARG A 18 4.41 -2.74 8.18
N GLN A 19 3.29 -3.36 7.79
CA GLN A 19 3.32 -4.49 6.87
C GLN A 19 3.83 -4.08 5.48
N LEU A 20 3.34 -2.96 4.95
CA LEU A 20 3.78 -2.41 3.66
C LEU A 20 5.27 -2.10 3.68
N SER A 21 5.76 -1.39 4.69
CA SER A 21 7.18 -1.09 4.85
C SER A 21 8.02 -2.36 4.98
N HIS A 22 7.60 -3.33 5.79
CA HIS A 22 8.31 -4.61 5.95
C HIS A 22 8.36 -5.43 4.65
N LEU A 23 7.25 -5.51 3.92
CA LEU A 23 7.18 -6.25 2.67
C LEU A 23 7.98 -5.53 1.57
N HIS A 24 7.95 -4.20 1.53
CA HIS A 24 8.78 -3.40 0.63
C HIS A 24 10.28 -3.58 0.94
N ASN A 25 10.66 -3.60 2.22
CA ASN A 25 12.06 -3.82 2.64
C ASN A 25 12.57 -5.22 2.25
N LYS A 26 11.67 -6.22 2.20
CA LYS A 26 11.97 -7.55 1.66
C LYS A 26 12.14 -7.59 0.13
N GLY A 27 11.94 -6.47 -0.57
CA GLY A 27 12.03 -6.39 -2.03
C GLY A 27 10.80 -6.93 -2.75
N LEU A 28 9.64 -7.03 -2.08
CA LEU A 28 8.42 -7.42 -2.78
C LEU A 28 7.94 -6.29 -3.70
N THR A 29 7.34 -6.69 -4.81
CA THR A 29 6.74 -5.73 -5.75
C THR A 29 5.42 -5.18 -5.17
N PRO A 30 5.04 -3.92 -5.51
CA PRO A 30 3.78 -3.31 -5.08
C PRO A 30 2.56 -4.18 -5.36
N ARG A 31 2.57 -4.93 -6.48
CA ARG A 31 1.50 -5.86 -6.84
C ARG A 31 1.38 -7.04 -5.87
N ALA A 32 2.49 -7.61 -5.42
CA ALA A 32 2.48 -8.70 -4.44
C ALA A 32 2.08 -8.20 -3.04
N ILE A 33 2.44 -6.96 -2.71
CA ILE A 33 2.05 -6.32 -1.45
C ILE A 33 0.54 -6.02 -1.46
N ALA A 34 0.02 -5.50 -2.58
CA ALA A 34 -1.39 -5.23 -2.78
C ALA A 34 -2.25 -6.49 -2.61
N ASP A 35 -1.81 -7.62 -3.19
CA ASP A 35 -2.48 -8.92 -3.03
C ASP A 35 -2.54 -9.37 -1.57
N GLN A 36 -1.47 -9.16 -0.80
CA GLN A 36 -1.42 -9.51 0.63
C GLN A 36 -2.24 -8.56 1.53
N LEU A 37 -2.33 -7.29 1.16
CA LEU A 37 -3.04 -6.27 1.94
C LEU A 37 -4.51 -6.12 1.50
N GLY A 38 -4.94 -6.81 0.44
CA GLY A 38 -6.27 -6.63 -0.14
C GLY A 38 -6.49 -5.22 -0.73
N ARG A 39 -5.40 -4.54 -1.09
CA ARG A 39 -5.40 -3.17 -1.65
C ARG A 39 -5.14 -3.19 -3.14
N THR A 40 -5.28 -2.04 -3.80
CA THR A 40 -4.83 -1.91 -5.18
C THR A 40 -3.31 -1.66 -5.25
N PRO A 41 -2.63 -2.13 -6.31
CA PRO A 41 -1.21 -1.84 -6.52
C PRO A 41 -0.90 -0.35 -6.65
N GLU A 42 -1.88 0.45 -7.08
CA GLU A 42 -1.78 1.89 -7.19
C GLU A 42 -1.76 2.55 -5.80
N GLU A 43 -2.70 2.20 -4.91
CA GLU A 43 -2.69 2.68 -3.51
C GLU A 43 -1.41 2.30 -2.77
N VAL A 44 -0.90 1.09 -3.00
CA VAL A 44 0.36 0.63 -2.40
C VAL A 44 1.54 1.47 -2.90
N ARG A 45 1.61 1.78 -4.20
CA ARG A 45 2.68 2.62 -4.75
C ARG A 45 2.64 4.02 -4.15
N ASP A 46 1.48 4.67 -4.21
CA ASP A 46 1.28 6.01 -3.64
C ASP A 46 1.66 6.05 -2.14
N LYS A 47 1.29 5.01 -1.38
CA LYS A 47 1.66 4.93 0.04
C LYS A 47 3.15 4.67 0.28
N ILE A 48 3.82 3.84 -0.54
CA ILE A 48 5.27 3.64 -0.46
C ILE A 48 6.01 4.95 -0.73
N GLU A 49 5.55 5.72 -1.72
CA GLU A 49 6.12 7.04 -2.02
C GLU A 49 5.92 8.04 -0.87
N GLU A 50 4.73 8.04 -0.25
CA GLU A 50 4.43 8.87 0.93
C GLU A 50 5.30 8.49 2.14
N LEU A 51 5.41 7.19 2.47
CA LEU A 51 6.23 6.72 3.59
C LEU A 51 7.73 6.89 3.33
N GLY A 52 8.19 6.72 2.09
CA GLY A 52 9.58 6.96 1.70
C GLY A 52 9.97 8.45 1.76
N HIS A 53 9.01 9.37 1.61
CA HIS A 53 9.24 10.80 1.80
C HIS A 53 9.29 11.19 3.29
N LEU A 54 8.72 10.39 4.19
CA LEU A 54 8.75 10.60 5.64
C LEU A 54 10.04 10.07 6.30
N ASP A 55 10.78 9.18 5.65
CA ASP A 55 12.02 8.55 6.16
C ASP A 55 13.32 9.28 5.73
N ARG A 56 13.26 10.59 5.43
CA ARG A 56 14.43 11.39 4.97
C ARG A 56 14.96 12.37 5.99
#